data_AF-A0A968BF03-F1
#
_entry.id   AF-A0A968BF03-F1
#
_cell.length_a   1.000
_cell.length_b   1.000
_cell.length_c   1.000
_cell.angle_alpha   90.00
_cell.angle_beta   90.00
_cell.angle_gamma   90.00
#
_symmetry.space_group_name_H-M   'P 1'
#
loop_
_entity.id
_entity.type
_entity.pdbx_description
1 polymer ?
#
loop_
_entity_poly.entity_id
_entity_poly.type
_entity_poly.pdbx_seq_one_letter_code
_entity_poly.pdbx_strand_id
1 'polypeptide(L)' 'ARGFERGNGLRIDHIYCTPKLAERAIGAVVDREERARKSPSDHAPVVVELA' A
#
# COMPACT_ATOMS: atom_id res chain seq x y z
N ALA A 1 20.31 6.21 -6.56
CA ALA A 1 19.26 6.26 -5.53
C ALA A 1 18.17 7.27 -5.91
N ARG A 2 17.20 6.88 -6.75
CA ARG A 2 15.97 7.64 -7.12
C ARG A 2 14.83 6.71 -7.56
N GLY A 3 14.73 5.53 -6.93
CA GLY A 3 13.78 4.50 -7.35
C GLY A 3 12.32 4.95 -7.20
N PHE A 4 12.00 5.55 -6.05
CA PHE A 4 10.66 6.04 -5.73
C PHE A 4 10.17 7.14 -6.68
N GLU A 5 10.98 8.18 -6.91
CA GLU A 5 10.67 9.29 -7.83
C GLU A 5 10.46 8.82 -9.27
N ARG A 6 11.14 7.74 -9.66
CA ARG A 6 11.04 7.13 -11.00
C ARG A 6 9.96 6.05 -11.11
N GLY A 7 9.25 5.75 -10.02
CA GLY A 7 8.26 4.66 -10.00
C GLY A 7 8.85 3.26 -10.09
N ASN A 8 10.16 3.08 -9.85
CA ASN A 8 10.84 1.79 -9.90
C ASN A 8 10.75 1.09 -8.53
N GLY A 9 9.56 0.64 -8.17
CA GLY A 9 9.29 -0.11 -6.95
C GLY A 9 8.89 -1.56 -7.22
N LEU A 10 8.73 -2.33 -6.14
CA LEU A 10 8.14 -3.66 -6.15
C LEU A 10 6.81 -3.62 -5.40
N ARG A 11 5.86 -4.48 -5.79
CA ARG A 11 4.64 -4.72 -5.01
C ARG A 11 4.81 -6.03 -4.24
N ILE A 12 5.31 -5.94 -3.02
CA ILE A 12 5.63 -7.11 -2.18
C ILE A 12 4.80 -7.17 -0.88
N ASP A 13 4.20 -6.07 -0.45
CA ASP A 13 3.26 -6.01 0.66
C ASP A 13 1.83 -6.27 0.18
N HIS A 14 1.16 -7.23 0.81
CA HIS A 14 -0.17 -7.70 0.41
C HIS A 14 -1.07 -7.89 1.62
N ILE A 15 -2.38 -7.68 1.42
CA ILE A 15 -3.42 -8.02 2.39
C ILE A 15 -4.23 -9.18 1.80
N TYR A 16 -4.19 -10.33 2.46
CA TYR A 16 -5.02 -11.49 2.11
C TYR A 16 -6.15 -11.63 3.11
N CYS A 17 -7.36 -11.91 2.60
CA CYS A 17 -8.56 -12.02 3.39
C CYS A 17 -9.27 -13.35 3.13
N THR A 18 -10.00 -13.85 4.13
CA THR A 18 -10.97 -14.93 3.91
C THR A 18 -12.12 -14.41 3.04
N PRO A 19 -12.86 -15.28 2.33
CA PRO A 19 -13.94 -14.83 1.42
C PRO A 19 -14.94 -13.87 2.07
N LYS A 20 -15.40 -14.18 3.28
CA LYS A 20 -16.35 -13.32 4.04
C LYS A 20 -15.81 -11.94 4.37
N LEU A 21 -14.50 -11.81 4.61
CA LEU A 21 -13.89 -10.51 4.90
C LEU A 21 -13.65 -9.73 3.60
N ALA A 22 -13.29 -10.44 2.52
CA ALA A 22 -13.11 -9.84 1.21
C ALA A 22 -14.42 -9.24 0.67
N GLU A 23 -15.58 -9.85 0.94
CA GLU A 23 -16.90 -9.31 0.59
C GLU A 23 -17.19 -7.94 1.21
N ARG A 24 -16.52 -7.59 2.31
CA ARG A 24 -16.66 -6.29 2.96
C ARG A 24 -15.73 -5.23 2.40
N ALA A 25 -14.76 -5.57 1.55
CA ALA A 25 -13.80 -4.60 1.04
C ALA A 25 -14.47 -3.62 0.07
N ILE A 26 -14.43 -2.34 0.44
CA ILE A 26 -14.97 -1.23 -0.36
C ILE A 26 -13.88 -0.34 -0.96
N GLY A 27 -12.63 -0.51 -0.53
CA GLY A 27 -11.49 0.23 -1.05
C GLY A 27 -10.16 -0.46 -0.75
N ALA A 28 -9.17 -0.20 -1.59
CA ALA A 28 -7.79 -0.59 -1.33
C ALA A 28 -6.83 0.44 -1.95
N VAL A 29 -5.82 0.85 -1.19
CA VAL A 29 -4.84 1.87 -1.62
C VAL A 29 -3.44 1.53 -1.14
N VAL A 30 -2.44 1.91 -1.93
CA VAL A 30 -1.05 2.01 -1.49
C VAL A 30 -0.79 3.48 -1.19
N ASP A 31 -0.56 3.83 0.07
CA ASP A 31 -0.35 5.21 0.49
C ASP A 31 1.07 5.69 0.13
N ARG A 32 1.18 6.19 -1.11
CA ARG A 32 2.45 6.72 -1.63
C ARG A 32 2.79 8.08 -1.03
N GLU A 33 1.83 8.79 -0.46
CA GLU A 33 2.08 10.10 0.16
C GLU A 33 2.85 9.94 1.47
N GLU A 34 2.52 8.92 2.27
CA GLU A 34 3.29 8.57 3.46
C GLU A 34 4.75 8.25 3.10
N ARG A 35 4.96 7.48 2.02
CA ARG A 35 6.30 7.14 1.52
C ARG A 35 7.08 8.34 0.98
N ALA A 36 6.41 9.43 0.63
CA ALA A 36 7.02 10.65 0.11
C ALA A 36 7.49 11.62 1.21
N ARG A 37 7.22 11.33 2.50
CA ARG A 37 7.62 12.17 3.63
C ARG A 37 9.13 12.18 3.86
N LYS A 38 9.59 13.07 4.75
CA LYS A 38 11.00 13.17 5.15
C LYS A 38 11.41 11.98 5.99
N SER A 39 12.55 11.35 5.65
CA SER A 39 13.08 10.15 6.31
C SER A 39 12.03 9.03 6.46
N PRO A 40 11.36 8.61 5.37
CA PRO A 40 10.29 7.63 5.43
C PRO A 40 10.86 6.21 5.57
N SER A 41 9.99 5.24 5.89
CA SER A 41 10.27 3.82 5.63
C SER A 41 10.58 3.61 4.14
N ASP A 42 11.27 2.52 3.80
CA ASP A 42 11.47 2.09 2.44
C ASP A 42 10.19 1.53 1.78
N HIS A 43 9.23 1.06 2.58
CA HIS A 43 7.92 0.57 2.14
C HIS A 43 6.83 1.66 2.22
N ALA A 44 5.79 1.52 1.41
CA ALA A 44 4.56 2.31 1.49
C ALA A 44 3.46 1.51 2.20
N PRO A 45 2.65 2.11 3.08
CA PRO A 45 1.51 1.42 3.68
C PRO A 45 0.55 0.90 2.60
N VAL A 46 0.03 -0.32 2.81
CA VAL A 46 -1.07 -0.89 2.04
C VAL A 46 -2.30 -0.89 2.94
N VAL A 47 -3.39 -0.30 2.49
CA VAL A 47 -4.61 -0.11 3.28
C VAL A 47 -5.79 -0.70 2.53
N VAL A 48 -6.67 -1.38 3.25
CA VAL A 48 -7.98 -1.83 2.78
C VAL A 48 -9.05 -1.17 3.64
N GLU A 49 -10.06 -0.61 3.00
CA GLU A 49 -11.26 -0.08 3.64
C GLU A 49 -12.37 -1.13 3.57
N LEU A 50 -13.08 -1.32 4.69
CA LEU A 50 -14.14 -2.30 4.84
C LEU A 50 -15.47 -1.61 5.19
N ALA A 51 -16.58 -2.07 4.63
CA ALA A 51 -17.96 -1.67 4.98
C ALA A 51 -18.39 -2.18 6.36
#